data_AF-A0A2E8D1L6-F1
#
_entry.id   AF-A0A2E8D1L6-F1
#
_cell.length_a   1.000
_cell.length_b   1.000
_cell.length_c   1.000
_cell.angle_alpha   90.00
_cell.angle_beta   90.00
_cell.angle_gamma   90.00
#
_symmetry.space_group_name_H-M   'P 1'
#
loop_
_entity.id
_entity.type
_entity.pdbx_description
1 polymer ?
#
loop_
_entity_poly.entity_id
_entity_poly.type
_entity_poly.pdbx_seq_one_letter_code
_entity_poly.pdbx_strand_id
1 'polypeptide(L)'
;MTESPKPAFSNDEPALEARVRGPSMVAAVCRSVSRFAKWLVVFGTLASFVAAFFAGRHIRIQTLEKACQAAVAADDWATVRQAATQLRFWQPSKAAPVIFLAEANNQQGRLEEAVLLLRKLPDDDPMTPPALLECSHLLFGPLNRPLDGAELLERAFRSDPSMREARRRVIYFLRVYSATSQNGGACVRRDRARQRHAGDLCVPVFARLFVVR
;
A
#
# COMPACT_ATOMS: atom_id res chain seq x y z
N MET A 1 -0.58 116.70 -1.36
CA MET A 1 -1.89 116.48 -1.99
C MET A 1 -1.68 116.80 -3.46
N THR A 2 -1.68 115.89 -4.45
CA THR A 2 -2.36 114.59 -4.65
C THR A 2 -1.57 113.77 -5.68
N GLU A 3 -1.85 112.47 -5.71
CA GLU A 3 -1.13 111.33 -6.33
C GLU A 3 -0.91 111.35 -7.85
N SER A 4 0.20 110.71 -8.27
CA SER A 4 0.44 110.15 -9.61
C SER A 4 0.25 108.62 -9.59
N PRO A 5 -0.44 108.01 -10.58
CA PRO A 5 -0.50 106.55 -10.73
C PRO A 5 0.58 106.02 -11.70
N LYS A 6 1.20 104.89 -11.32
CA LYS A 6 2.25 104.14 -12.04
C LYS A 6 1.69 102.80 -12.56
N PRO A 7 2.06 102.31 -13.76
CA PRO A 7 1.45 101.15 -14.41
C PRO A 7 2.12 99.81 -14.06
N ALA A 8 1.39 98.70 -14.22
CA ALA A 8 1.94 97.34 -14.19
C ALA A 8 1.35 96.48 -15.32
N PHE A 9 2.26 95.92 -16.12
CA PHE A 9 2.05 94.99 -17.24
C PHE A 9 2.37 93.58 -16.71
N SER A 10 1.53 92.57 -16.94
CA SER A 10 1.87 91.16 -16.67
C SER A 10 1.38 90.25 -17.80
N ASN A 11 2.35 89.67 -18.53
CA ASN A 11 2.20 88.55 -19.44
C ASN A 11 2.14 87.25 -18.63
N ASP A 12 1.26 86.29 -18.97
CA ASP A 12 1.45 84.86 -18.66
C ASP A 12 0.70 83.98 -19.68
N GLU A 13 1.48 83.20 -20.45
CA GLU A 13 1.10 82.13 -21.37
C GLU A 13 1.03 80.78 -20.61
N PRO A 14 -0.06 79.98 -20.70
CA PRO A 14 -0.02 78.59 -20.24
C PRO A 14 0.17 77.58 -21.39
N ALA A 15 1.41 77.10 -21.48
CA ALA A 15 1.88 75.71 -21.63
C ALA A 15 1.00 74.69 -22.37
N LEU A 16 1.48 74.33 -23.56
CA LEU A 16 1.04 73.24 -24.43
C LEU A 16 1.91 71.99 -24.20
N GLU A 17 1.65 71.19 -23.16
CA GLU A 17 2.47 69.99 -22.90
C GLU A 17 1.71 68.87 -22.17
N ALA A 18 0.89 68.09 -22.89
CA ALA A 18 0.29 66.89 -22.32
C ALA A 18 -0.16 65.88 -23.38
N ARG A 19 0.73 65.07 -23.95
CA ARG A 19 0.34 63.75 -24.53
C ARG A 19 1.48 62.80 -24.94
N VAL A 20 2.41 62.50 -24.04
CA VAL A 20 3.22 61.27 -24.17
C VAL A 20 3.42 60.65 -22.79
N ARG A 21 2.53 59.75 -22.38
CA ARG A 21 2.78 58.79 -21.28
C ARG A 21 1.87 57.58 -21.47
N GLY A 22 2.34 56.62 -22.26
CA GLY A 22 1.74 55.30 -22.33
C GLY A 22 1.77 54.64 -20.95
N PRO A 23 0.71 53.94 -20.50
CA PRO A 23 0.71 53.26 -19.22
C PRO A 23 1.72 52.11 -19.23
N SER A 24 2.87 52.39 -18.63
CA SER A 24 3.88 51.51 -18.06
C SER A 24 3.58 49.99 -18.09
N MET A 25 4.11 49.30 -19.10
CA MET A 25 4.34 47.84 -19.08
C MET A 25 5.03 47.37 -17.78
N VAL A 26 5.83 48.25 -17.17
CA VAL A 26 6.58 48.04 -15.93
C VAL A 26 5.69 47.78 -14.71
N ALA A 27 4.52 48.42 -14.62
CA ALA A 27 3.61 48.26 -13.48
C ALA A 27 2.82 46.93 -13.50
N ALA A 28 2.72 46.28 -14.67
CA ALA A 28 2.14 44.95 -14.80
C ALA A 28 3.14 43.86 -14.37
N VAL A 29 4.43 44.02 -14.70
CA VAL A 29 5.49 43.05 -14.35
C VAL A 29 5.73 43.02 -12.83
N CYS A 30 5.77 44.17 -12.15
CA CYS A 30 5.97 44.19 -10.69
C CYS A 30 4.83 43.56 -9.88
N ARG A 31 3.58 43.61 -10.38
CA ARG A 31 2.43 42.93 -9.74
C ARG A 31 2.44 41.42 -9.96
N SER A 32 3.13 40.93 -10.99
CA SER A 32 3.33 39.50 -11.23
C SER A 32 4.34 38.91 -10.23
N VAL A 33 5.48 39.58 -10.03
CA VAL A 33 6.55 39.12 -9.12
C VAL A 33 6.09 38.97 -7.67
N SER A 34 5.27 39.91 -7.16
CA SER A 34 4.76 39.84 -5.78
C SER A 34 3.74 38.72 -5.54
N ARG A 35 3.02 38.28 -6.59
CA ARG A 35 2.14 37.11 -6.50
C ARG A 35 2.97 35.83 -6.45
N PHE A 36 4.01 35.71 -7.25
CA PHE A 36 4.91 34.55 -7.21
C PHE A 36 5.60 34.38 -5.86
N ALA A 37 6.07 35.47 -5.24
CA ALA A 37 6.68 35.41 -3.92
C ALA A 37 5.71 34.88 -2.83
N LYS A 38 4.44 35.30 -2.86
CA LYS A 38 3.41 34.79 -1.94
C LYS A 38 3.13 33.30 -2.17
N TRP A 39 3.05 32.87 -3.42
CA TRP A 39 2.88 31.45 -3.74
C TRP A 39 4.07 30.62 -3.27
N LEU A 40 5.32 31.09 -3.41
CA LEU A 40 6.49 30.38 -2.91
C LEU A 40 6.48 30.19 -1.39
N VAL A 41 6.04 31.19 -0.62
CA VAL A 41 5.89 31.06 0.83
C VAL A 41 4.83 30.01 1.18
N VAL A 42 3.68 30.00 0.50
CA VAL A 42 2.61 29.02 0.73
C VAL A 42 3.05 27.60 0.35
N PHE A 43 3.73 27.42 -0.78
CA PHE A 43 4.27 26.12 -1.17
C PHE A 43 5.37 25.66 -0.21
N GLY A 44 6.21 26.58 0.27
CA GLY A 44 7.26 26.27 1.26
C GLY A 44 6.68 25.79 2.60
N THR A 45 5.65 26.46 3.12
CA THR A 45 5.01 26.03 4.37
C THR A 45 4.27 24.71 4.18
N LEU A 46 3.53 24.53 3.09
CA LEU A 46 2.86 23.27 2.77
C LEU A 46 3.86 22.11 2.66
N ALA A 47 4.97 22.30 1.96
CA ALA A 47 6.02 21.29 1.84
C ALA A 47 6.63 20.93 3.20
N SER A 48 6.83 21.92 4.08
CA SER A 48 7.32 21.69 5.45
C SER A 48 6.35 20.85 6.29
N PHE A 49 5.04 21.16 6.23
CA PHE A 49 4.02 20.37 6.91
C PHE A 49 3.96 18.93 6.40
N VAL A 50 4.05 18.74 5.09
CA VAL A 50 4.06 17.41 4.46
C VAL A 50 5.29 16.62 4.91
N ALA A 51 6.48 17.23 4.91
CA ALA A 51 7.70 16.58 5.36
C ALA A 51 7.62 16.16 6.84
N ALA A 52 7.12 17.04 7.72
CA ALA A 52 6.93 16.74 9.14
C ALA A 52 5.95 15.57 9.35
N PHE A 53 4.86 15.51 8.56
CA PHE A 53 3.90 14.42 8.61
C PHE A 53 4.54 13.07 8.21
N PHE A 54 5.29 13.03 7.11
CA PHE A 54 5.96 11.80 6.66
C PHE A 54 7.02 11.32 7.65
N ALA A 55 7.82 12.24 8.22
CA ALA A 55 8.80 11.90 9.24
C ALA A 55 8.14 11.31 10.50
N GLY A 56 7.08 11.97 11.01
CA GLY A 56 6.32 11.48 12.16
C GLY A 56 5.67 10.12 11.91
N ARG A 57 5.12 9.90 10.70
CA ARG A 57 4.56 8.61 10.28
C ARG A 57 5.61 7.50 10.31
N HIS A 58 6.81 7.76 9.78
CA HIS A 58 7.88 6.77 9.73
C HIS A 58 8.34 6.33 11.12
N ILE A 59 8.51 7.29 12.05
CA ILE A 59 8.90 7.00 13.43
C ILE A 59 7.82 6.16 14.14
N ARG A 60 6.54 6.49 13.95
CA ARG A 60 5.43 5.73 14.54
C ARG A 60 5.38 4.29 14.03
N ILE A 61 5.56 4.09 12.72
CA ILE A 61 5.61 2.75 12.11
C ILE A 61 6.71 1.91 12.74
N GLN A 62 7.94 2.44 12.81
CA GLN A 62 9.07 1.71 13.40
C GLN A 62 8.85 1.38 14.89
N THR A 63 8.24 2.30 15.63
CA THR A 63 7.93 2.08 17.05
C THR A 63 6.91 0.97 17.23
N LEU A 64 5.85 0.95 16.40
CA LEU A 64 4.84 -0.10 16.41
C LEU A 64 5.41 -1.47 15.98
N GLU A 65 6.28 -1.50 14.97
CA GLU A 65 6.94 -2.74 14.53
C GLU A 65 7.82 -3.33 15.64
N LYS A 66 8.61 -2.49 16.32
CA LYS A 66 9.40 -2.91 17.49
C LYS A 66 8.51 -3.40 18.64
N ALA A 67 7.39 -2.73 18.88
CA ALA A 67 6.43 -3.15 19.90
C ALA A 67 5.81 -4.51 19.56
N CYS A 68 5.44 -4.76 18.29
CA CYS A 68 4.98 -6.07 17.85
C CYS A 68 6.06 -7.14 18.08
N GLN A 69 7.30 -6.88 17.67
CA GLN A 69 8.40 -7.85 17.84
C GLN A 69 8.68 -8.15 19.32
N ALA A 70 8.68 -7.13 20.17
CA ALA A 70 8.85 -7.29 21.61
C ALA A 70 7.69 -8.09 22.24
N ALA A 71 6.45 -7.83 21.80
CA ALA A 71 5.27 -8.56 22.27
C ALA A 71 5.25 -10.02 21.80
N VAL A 72 5.68 -10.31 20.56
CA VAL A 72 5.88 -11.68 20.06
C VAL A 72 6.94 -12.40 20.90
N ALA A 73 8.05 -11.73 21.22
CA ALA A 73 9.10 -12.31 22.07
C ALA A 73 8.65 -12.56 23.52
N ALA A 74 7.61 -11.87 23.98
CA ALA A 74 7.00 -12.04 25.30
C ALA A 74 5.79 -12.98 25.30
N ASP A 75 5.45 -13.61 24.16
CA ASP A 75 4.25 -14.43 23.95
C ASP A 75 2.93 -13.72 24.31
N ASP A 76 2.91 -12.38 24.30
CA ASP A 76 1.71 -11.59 24.56
C ASP A 76 0.92 -11.34 23.27
N TRP A 77 0.19 -12.37 22.85
CA TRP A 77 -0.58 -12.33 21.60
C TRP A 77 -1.69 -11.28 21.60
N ALA A 78 -2.16 -10.84 22.77
CA ALA A 78 -3.17 -9.79 22.87
C ALA A 78 -2.59 -8.43 22.48
N THR A 79 -1.40 -8.09 22.97
CA THR A 79 -0.71 -6.85 22.59
C THR A 79 -0.21 -6.87 21.15
N VAL A 80 0.27 -8.03 20.65
CA VAL A 80 0.59 -8.20 19.21
C VAL A 80 -0.61 -7.85 18.35
N ARG A 81 -1.80 -8.39 18.67
CA ARG A 81 -3.02 -8.12 17.89
C ARG A 81 -3.40 -6.64 17.89
N GLN A 82 -3.31 -5.96 19.03
CA GLN A 82 -3.60 -4.54 19.11
C GLN A 82 -2.59 -3.71 18.29
N ALA A 83 -1.30 -3.94 18.48
CA ALA A 83 -0.24 -3.22 17.79
C ALA A 83 -0.28 -3.45 16.27
N ALA A 84 -0.47 -4.70 15.83
CA ALA A 84 -0.59 -5.05 14.42
C ALA A 84 -1.85 -4.45 13.76
N THR A 85 -2.96 -4.32 14.51
CA THR A 85 -4.18 -3.63 14.03
C THR A 85 -3.89 -2.14 13.78
N GLN A 86 -3.19 -1.48 14.70
CA GLN A 86 -2.77 -0.08 14.51
C GLN A 86 -1.78 0.04 13.35
N LEU A 87 -0.83 -0.88 13.23
CA LEU A 87 0.13 -0.87 12.14
C LEU A 87 -0.54 -1.04 10.77
N ARG A 88 -1.56 -1.90 10.68
CA ARG A 88 -2.37 -2.10 9.46
C ARG A 88 -3.10 -0.83 9.03
N PHE A 89 -3.56 -0.01 9.98
CA PHE A 89 -4.17 1.28 9.67
C PHE A 89 -3.17 2.23 8.98
N TRP A 90 -1.91 2.25 9.45
CA TRP A 90 -0.85 3.09 8.86
C TRP A 90 -0.25 2.51 7.58
N GLN A 91 -0.29 1.19 7.40
CA GLN A 91 0.31 0.46 6.28
C GLN A 91 -0.65 -0.59 5.70
N PRO A 92 -1.77 -0.19 5.05
CA PRO A 92 -2.77 -1.13 4.54
C PRO A 92 -2.28 -1.98 3.36
N SER A 93 -1.25 -1.52 2.63
CA SER A 93 -0.69 -2.21 1.47
C SER A 93 0.47 -3.16 1.80
N LYS A 94 0.90 -3.23 3.06
CA LYS A 94 2.01 -4.09 3.49
C LYS A 94 1.53 -5.41 4.03
N ALA A 95 2.29 -6.47 3.77
CA ALA A 95 2.01 -7.81 4.27
C ALA A 95 2.28 -7.95 5.78
N ALA A 96 3.33 -7.29 6.29
CA ALA A 96 3.80 -7.46 7.67
C ALA A 96 2.72 -7.33 8.78
N PRO A 97 1.84 -6.31 8.78
CA PRO A 97 0.80 -6.19 9.81
C PRO A 97 -0.22 -7.33 9.77
N VAL A 98 -0.54 -7.81 8.56
CA VAL A 98 -1.49 -8.92 8.37
C VAL A 98 -0.86 -10.24 8.82
N ILE A 99 0.44 -10.43 8.60
CA ILE A 99 1.19 -11.60 9.08
C ILE A 99 1.20 -11.63 10.62
N PHE A 100 1.50 -10.51 11.29
CA PHE A 100 1.44 -10.47 12.76
C PHE A 100 0.04 -10.75 13.31
N LEU A 101 -1.01 -10.25 12.65
CA LEU A 101 -2.39 -10.56 13.03
C LEU A 101 -2.70 -12.04 12.83
N ALA A 102 -2.27 -12.64 11.72
CA ALA A 102 -2.48 -14.05 11.46
C ALA A 102 -1.76 -14.93 12.48
N GLU A 103 -0.52 -14.59 12.83
CA GLU A 103 0.26 -15.28 13.85
C GLU A 103 -0.42 -15.21 15.22
N ALA A 104 -0.85 -14.02 15.65
CA ALA A 104 -1.59 -13.88 16.90
C ALA A 104 -2.88 -14.72 16.92
N ASN A 105 -3.59 -14.83 15.79
CA ASN A 105 -4.77 -15.70 15.70
C ASN A 105 -4.39 -17.19 15.73
N ASN A 106 -3.31 -17.58 15.07
CA ASN A 106 -2.80 -18.95 15.08
C ASN A 106 -2.48 -19.40 16.51
N GLN A 107 -1.74 -18.58 17.26
CA GLN A 107 -1.36 -18.86 18.65
C GLN A 107 -2.55 -18.85 19.62
N GLN A 108 -3.62 -18.15 19.27
CA GLN A 108 -4.90 -18.18 20.01
C GLN A 108 -5.82 -19.34 19.59
N GLY A 109 -5.36 -20.26 18.74
CA GLY A 109 -6.13 -21.40 18.24
C GLY A 109 -7.19 -21.04 17.19
N ARG A 110 -7.21 -19.79 16.71
CA ARG A 110 -8.15 -19.28 15.71
C ARG A 110 -7.62 -19.50 14.29
N LEU A 111 -7.41 -20.77 13.95
CA LEU A 111 -6.73 -21.17 12.72
C LEU A 111 -7.44 -20.70 11.45
N GLU A 112 -8.77 -20.78 11.40
CA GLU A 112 -9.54 -20.31 10.24
C GLU A 112 -9.45 -18.79 10.05
N GLU A 113 -9.45 -18.00 11.14
CA GLU A 113 -9.25 -16.55 11.08
C GLU A 113 -7.84 -16.22 10.54
N ALA A 114 -6.82 -16.95 10.98
CA ALA A 114 -5.45 -16.80 10.50
C ALA A 114 -5.35 -17.07 8.99
N VAL A 115 -5.93 -18.16 8.50
CA VAL A 115 -5.96 -18.48 7.06
C VAL A 115 -6.70 -17.41 6.25
N LEU A 116 -7.84 -16.93 6.74
CA LEU A 116 -8.61 -15.87 6.07
C LEU A 116 -7.82 -14.56 5.95
N LEU A 117 -7.01 -14.23 6.96
CA LEU A 117 -6.12 -13.07 6.91
C LEU A 117 -4.98 -13.27 5.91
N LEU A 118 -4.29 -14.42 5.96
CA LEU A 118 -3.15 -14.72 5.08
C LEU A 118 -3.55 -14.81 3.61
N ARG A 119 -4.76 -15.29 3.30
CA ARG A 119 -5.29 -15.31 1.93
C ARG A 119 -5.46 -13.91 1.33
N LYS A 120 -5.60 -12.87 2.16
CA LYS A 120 -5.79 -11.47 1.72
C LYS A 120 -4.47 -10.70 1.57
N LEU A 121 -3.34 -11.37 1.70
CA LEU A 121 -2.03 -10.73 1.50
C LEU A 121 -1.89 -10.22 0.06
N PRO A 122 -1.22 -9.07 -0.16
CA PRO A 122 -0.94 -8.53 -1.48
C PRO A 122 0.17 -9.32 -2.18
N ASP A 123 0.07 -9.56 -3.49
CA ASP A 123 1.06 -10.35 -4.23
C ASP A 123 2.40 -9.62 -4.45
N ASP A 124 2.40 -8.28 -4.38
CA ASP A 124 3.57 -7.43 -4.66
C ASP A 124 4.55 -7.31 -3.48
N ASP A 125 4.21 -7.84 -2.30
CA ASP A 125 5.05 -7.72 -1.10
C ASP A 125 6.01 -8.92 -0.97
N PRO A 126 7.32 -8.69 -0.76
CA PRO A 126 8.30 -9.77 -0.64
C PRO A 126 8.07 -10.70 0.56
N MET A 127 7.30 -10.27 1.58
CA MET A 127 6.94 -11.13 2.71
C MET A 127 5.73 -12.03 2.43
N THR A 128 4.99 -11.80 1.34
CA THR A 128 3.81 -12.60 1.01
C THR A 128 4.16 -14.05 0.69
N PRO A 129 5.10 -14.37 -0.23
CA PRO A 129 5.41 -15.76 -0.57
C PRO A 129 5.76 -16.66 0.64
N PRO A 130 6.64 -16.26 1.59
CA PRO A 130 6.90 -17.08 2.78
C PRO A 130 5.69 -17.15 3.73
N ALA A 131 4.86 -16.11 3.83
CA ALA A 131 3.66 -16.17 4.65
C ALA A 131 2.59 -17.13 4.08
N LEU A 132 2.45 -17.20 2.75
CA LEU A 132 1.58 -18.19 2.10
C LEU A 132 2.11 -19.62 2.28
N LEU A 133 3.43 -19.81 2.33
CA LEU A 133 4.05 -21.10 2.66
C LEU A 133 3.67 -21.55 4.09
N GLU A 134 3.71 -20.67 5.09
CA GLU A 134 3.24 -20.98 6.45
C GLU A 134 1.73 -21.23 6.50
N CYS A 135 0.93 -20.43 5.78
CA CYS A 135 -0.51 -20.68 5.64
C CYS A 135 -0.80 -22.09 5.09
N SER A 136 -0.03 -22.54 4.11
CA SER A 136 -0.17 -23.89 3.56
C SER A 136 0.09 -24.96 4.61
N HIS A 137 1.01 -24.73 5.56
CA HIS A 137 1.29 -25.67 6.64
C HIS A 137 0.08 -25.84 7.56
N LEU A 138 -0.61 -24.74 7.91
CA LEU A 138 -1.87 -24.79 8.68
C LEU A 138 -2.96 -25.57 7.95
N LEU A 139 -3.03 -25.43 6.63
CA LEU A 139 -4.01 -26.14 5.80
C LEU A 139 -3.70 -27.62 5.65
N PHE A 140 -2.42 -28.00 5.49
CA PHE A 140 -2.04 -29.41 5.41
C PHE A 140 -2.11 -30.13 6.76
N GLY A 141 -1.81 -29.43 7.86
CA GLY A 141 -1.80 -29.99 9.20
C GLY A 141 -3.17 -29.89 9.88
N PRO A 142 -3.33 -28.94 10.81
CA PRO A 142 -4.47 -28.93 11.73
C PRO A 142 -5.83 -28.76 11.06
N LEU A 143 -5.92 -28.09 9.90
CA LEU A 143 -7.19 -27.90 9.21
C LEU A 143 -7.53 -29.05 8.23
N ASN A 144 -6.57 -29.93 7.91
CA ASN A 144 -6.74 -31.06 6.99
C ASN A 144 -7.46 -30.69 5.67
N ARG A 145 -7.06 -29.56 5.08
CA ARG A 145 -7.56 -29.00 3.81
C ARG A 145 -6.44 -28.93 2.78
N PRO A 146 -5.92 -30.08 2.31
CA PRO A 146 -4.71 -30.11 1.51
C PRO A 146 -4.87 -29.50 0.10
N LEU A 147 -6.07 -29.54 -0.49
CA LEU A 147 -6.34 -28.89 -1.78
C LEU A 147 -6.19 -27.37 -1.69
N ASP A 148 -6.75 -26.77 -0.65
CA ASP A 148 -6.61 -25.33 -0.35
C ASP A 148 -5.14 -24.95 -0.11
N GLY A 149 -4.38 -25.81 0.59
CA GLY A 149 -2.95 -25.61 0.84
C GLY A 149 -2.13 -25.64 -0.46
N ALA A 150 -2.47 -26.54 -1.38
CA ALA A 150 -1.81 -26.65 -2.69
C ALA A 150 -2.05 -25.43 -3.58
N GLU A 151 -3.27 -24.89 -3.59
CA GLU A 151 -3.61 -23.66 -4.32
C GLU A 151 -2.80 -22.46 -3.79
N LEU A 152 -2.68 -22.35 -2.46
CA LEU A 152 -1.88 -21.32 -1.80
C LEU A 152 -0.38 -21.42 -2.14
N LEU A 153 0.16 -22.64 -2.19
CA LEU A 153 1.54 -22.86 -2.63
C LEU A 153 1.77 -22.50 -4.09
N GLU A 154 0.79 -22.77 -4.97
CA GLU A 154 0.88 -22.37 -6.37
C GLU A 154 0.94 -20.84 -6.50
N ARG A 155 0.08 -20.13 -5.75
CA ARG A 155 0.13 -18.66 -5.69
C ARG A 155 1.49 -18.16 -5.19
N ALA A 156 1.99 -18.74 -4.10
CA ALA A 156 3.31 -18.40 -3.55
C ALA A 156 4.43 -18.62 -4.57
N PHE A 157 4.38 -19.73 -5.32
CA PHE A 157 5.36 -20.07 -6.36
C PHE A 157 5.28 -19.15 -7.59
N ARG A 158 4.08 -18.68 -7.96
CA ARG A 158 3.93 -17.68 -9.03
C ARG A 158 4.58 -16.35 -8.65
N SER A 159 4.49 -15.94 -7.38
CA SER A 159 5.13 -14.72 -6.88
C SER A 159 6.65 -14.87 -6.75
N ASP A 160 7.14 -15.98 -6.21
CA ASP A 160 8.58 -16.27 -6.10
C ASP A 160 8.90 -17.73 -6.52
N PRO A 161 9.34 -17.93 -7.78
CA PRO A 161 9.74 -19.25 -8.29
C PRO A 161 11.00 -19.82 -7.64
N SER A 162 11.78 -19.02 -6.91
CA SER A 162 13.05 -19.45 -6.31
C SER A 162 12.86 -20.24 -5.00
N MET A 163 11.65 -20.22 -4.43
CA MET A 163 11.31 -20.93 -3.19
C MET A 163 11.34 -22.45 -3.36
N ARG A 164 12.51 -23.04 -3.11
CA ARG A 164 12.74 -24.49 -3.17
C ARG A 164 11.78 -25.30 -2.28
N GLU A 165 11.46 -24.77 -1.10
CA GLU A 165 10.59 -25.46 -0.14
C GLU A 165 9.14 -25.51 -0.61
N ALA A 166 8.60 -24.40 -1.16
CA ALA A 166 7.27 -24.40 -1.78
C ALA A 166 7.19 -25.42 -2.91
N ARG A 167 8.22 -25.45 -3.78
CA ARG A 167 8.32 -26.44 -4.87
C ARG A 167 8.34 -27.87 -4.34
N ARG A 168 9.14 -28.15 -3.30
CA ARG A 168 9.25 -29.48 -2.69
C ARG A 168 7.89 -29.94 -2.14
N ARG A 169 7.16 -29.06 -1.45
CA ARG A 169 5.84 -29.37 -0.87
C ARG A 169 4.78 -29.64 -1.95
N VAL A 170 4.75 -28.86 -3.02
CA VAL A 170 3.83 -29.11 -4.15
C VAL A 170 4.11 -30.46 -4.81
N ILE A 171 5.38 -30.79 -5.08
CA ILE A 171 5.75 -32.08 -5.67
C ILE A 171 5.33 -33.25 -4.77
N TYR A 172 5.59 -33.13 -3.46
CA TYR A 172 5.19 -34.14 -2.49
C TYR A 172 3.67 -34.34 -2.48
N PHE A 173 2.91 -33.24 -2.42
CA PHE A 173 1.45 -33.28 -2.47
C PHE A 173 0.92 -33.96 -3.73
N LEU A 174 1.42 -33.59 -4.92
CA LEU A 174 1.02 -34.21 -6.19
C LEU A 174 1.33 -35.71 -6.25
N ARG A 175 2.48 -36.13 -5.68
CA ARG A 175 2.86 -37.54 -5.65
C ARG A 175 1.94 -38.36 -4.75
N VAL A 176 1.67 -37.88 -3.54
CA VAL A 176 0.77 -38.57 -2.61
C VAL A 176 -0.65 -38.61 -3.18
N TYR A 177 -1.13 -37.49 -3.70
CA TYR A 177 -2.49 -37.38 -4.23
C TYR A 177 -2.71 -38.28 -5.46
N SER A 178 -1.76 -38.31 -6.41
CA SER A 178 -1.86 -39.19 -7.59
C SER A 178 -1.82 -40.68 -7.25
N ALA A 179 -1.05 -41.09 -6.23
CA ALA A 179 -1.05 -42.48 -5.76
C ALA A 179 -2.40 -42.88 -5.15
N THR A 180 -3.06 -41.98 -4.41
CA THR A 180 -4.39 -42.25 -3.83
C THR A 180 -5.51 -42.29 -4.86
N SER A 181 -5.43 -41.47 -5.92
CA SER A 181 -6.48 -41.40 -6.93
C SER A 181 -6.48 -42.60 -7.88
N GLN A 182 -5.31 -43.21 -8.14
CA GLN A 182 -5.21 -44.44 -8.92
C GLN A 182 -5.87 -45.65 -8.23
N ASN A 183 -5.92 -45.66 -6.89
CA ASN A 183 -6.51 -46.74 -6.10
C ASN A 183 -7.99 -46.52 -5.76
N GLY A 184 -8.58 -45.36 -6.07
CA GLY A 184 -9.94 -45.00 -5.64
C GLY A 184 -10.67 -44.06 -6.60
N GLY A 185 -11.17 -44.59 -7.72
CA GLY A 185 -11.90 -43.85 -8.77
C GLY A 185 -13.24 -43.19 -8.36
N ALA A 186 -13.55 -43.08 -7.07
CA ALA A 186 -14.82 -42.59 -6.54
C ALA A 186 -14.76 -41.23 -5.82
N CYS A 187 -13.62 -40.80 -5.27
CA CYS A 187 -13.56 -39.54 -4.49
C CYS A 187 -13.63 -38.27 -5.35
N VAL A 188 -13.11 -38.30 -6.59
CA VAL A 188 -13.07 -37.13 -7.49
C VAL A 188 -14.47 -36.68 -7.97
N ARG A 189 -15.49 -37.57 -7.94
CA ARG A 189 -16.86 -37.20 -8.32
C ARG A 189 -17.60 -36.40 -7.24
N ARG A 190 -17.26 -36.56 -5.97
CA ARG A 190 -17.99 -35.92 -4.85
C ARG A 190 -17.61 -34.47 -4.67
N ASP A 191 -16.34 -34.11 -4.88
CA ASP A 191 -15.89 -32.71 -4.81
C ASP A 191 -16.37 -31.85 -5.98
N ARG A 192 -16.56 -32.44 -7.17
CA ARG A 192 -17.18 -31.73 -8.31
C ARG A 192 -18.61 -31.28 -8.05
N ALA A 193 -19.35 -31.93 -7.15
CA ALA A 193 -20.70 -31.52 -6.79
C ALA A 193 -20.71 -30.32 -5.82
N ARG A 194 -19.69 -30.19 -4.97
CA ARG A 194 -19.55 -29.07 -4.01
C ARG A 194 -19.00 -27.81 -4.68
N GLN A 195 -18.15 -27.97 -5.70
CA GLN A 195 -17.60 -26.85 -6.48
C GLN A 195 -18.59 -26.20 -7.47
N ARG A 196 -19.74 -26.81 -7.77
CA ARG A 196 -20.74 -26.18 -8.67
C ARG A 196 -21.53 -25.02 -8.02
N HIS A 197 -21.48 -24.88 -6.70
CA HIS A 197 -22.12 -23.77 -6.00
C HIS A 197 -21.17 -22.62 -5.64
N ALA A 198 -19.86 -22.76 -5.89
CA ALA A 198 -18.87 -21.71 -5.72
C ALA A 198 -18.28 -21.38 -7.10
N GLY A 199 -18.73 -20.27 -7.69
CA GLY A 199 -18.46 -19.90 -9.08
C GLY A 199 -16.99 -19.93 -9.50
N ASP A 200 -16.77 -20.38 -10.73
CA ASP A 200 -15.71 -20.01 -11.68
C ASP A 200 -14.30 -19.73 -11.12
N LEU A 201 -13.69 -20.70 -10.44
CA LEU A 201 -12.23 -20.82 -10.39
C LEU A 201 -11.78 -22.14 -11.01
N CYS A 202 -11.40 -22.01 -12.28
CA CYS A 202 -10.66 -22.93 -13.13
C CYS A 202 -9.62 -23.78 -12.38
N VAL A 203 -9.81 -25.10 -12.35
CA VAL A 203 -8.71 -26.06 -12.23
C VAL A 203 -8.51 -26.74 -13.59
N PRO A 204 -7.74 -26.12 -14.50
CA PRO A 204 -6.86 -26.91 -15.36
C PRO A 204 -5.51 -26.19 -15.59
N VAL A 205 -4.77 -25.87 -14.52
CA VAL A 205 -3.39 -25.33 -14.66
C VAL A 205 -2.32 -26.39 -14.34
N PHE A 206 -2.64 -27.38 -13.48
CA PHE A 206 -1.70 -28.43 -13.07
C PHE A 206 -1.16 -29.30 -14.23
N ALA A 207 -1.87 -29.38 -15.37
CA ALA A 207 -1.41 -30.14 -16.54
C ALA A 207 -0.53 -29.33 -17.51
N ARG A 208 -0.52 -27.99 -17.44
CA ARG A 208 0.22 -27.15 -18.42
C ARG A 208 1.62 -26.74 -17.97
N LEU A 209 1.88 -26.66 -16.66
CA LEU A 209 3.20 -26.23 -16.15
C LEU A 209 4.30 -27.30 -16.22
N PHE A 210 3.96 -28.56 -16.50
CA PHE A 210 4.96 -29.64 -16.67
C PHE A 210 5.23 -30.02 -18.14
N VAL A 211 4.65 -29.30 -19.11
CA VAL A 211 4.84 -29.58 -20.55
C VAL A 211 5.86 -28.65 -21.22
N VAL A 212 6.28 -27.57 -20.58
CA VAL A 212 7.37 -26.73 -21.11
C VAL A 212 8.67 -27.16 -20.44
N ARG A 213 9.37 -28.05 -21.13
CA ARG A 213 10.73 -28.51 -20.85
C ARG A 213 11.72 -27.64 -21.63
#